data_AF-A0A2S4MDD9-F1
#
_entry.id   AF-A0A2S4MDD9-F1
#
_cell.length_a   1.000
_cell.length_b   1.000
_cell.length_c   1.000
_cell.angle_alpha   90.00
_cell.angle_beta   90.00
_cell.angle_gamma   90.00
#
_symmetry.space_group_name_H-M   'P 1'
#
loop_
_entity.id
_entity.type
_entity.pdbx_description
1 polymer ?
#
loop_
_entity_poly.entity_id
_entity_poly.type
_entity_poly.pdbx_seq_one_letter_code
_entity_poly.pdbx_strand_id
1 'polypeptide(L)' 'MNKPKSKGATPRIGASVMVRVPFFAKPTVGICVAVFDEDPVEIAVQAFPLGRDSLQLPAVPFFASEPDAGVRSAAWPA' A
#
# COMPACT_ATOMS: atom_id res chain seq x y z
N MET A 1 30.59 -8.19 -12.69
CA MET A 1 29.50 -7.33 -13.19
C MET A 1 28.43 -7.27 -12.10
N ASN A 2 28.37 -6.16 -11.34
CA ASN A 2 27.37 -5.97 -10.28
C ASN A 2 26.02 -5.67 -10.91
N LYS A 3 25.16 -6.68 -10.99
CA LYS A 3 23.73 -6.46 -11.26
C LYS A 3 23.19 -5.62 -10.08
N PRO A 4 22.53 -4.47 -10.28
CA PRO A 4 21.89 -3.79 -9.17
C PRO A 4 20.82 -4.76 -8.65
N LYS A 5 20.97 -5.22 -7.39
CA LYS A 5 19.85 -5.86 -6.69
C LYS A 5 18.74 -4.82 -6.69
N SER A 6 17.64 -5.08 -7.39
CA SER A 6 16.44 -4.27 -7.29
C SER A 6 16.11 -4.20 -5.80
N LYS A 7 16.35 -3.05 -5.17
CA LYS A 7 15.88 -2.81 -3.82
C LYS A 7 14.36 -2.87 -3.93
N GLY A 8 13.76 -3.98 -3.47
CA GLY A 8 12.32 -4.05 -3.32
C GLY A 8 11.87 -2.82 -2.53
N ALA A 9 10.80 -2.17 -2.98
CA ALA A 9 10.32 -0.99 -2.28
C ALA A 9 10.05 -1.36 -0.81
N THR A 10 10.51 -0.52 0.11
CA THR A 10 10.24 -0.67 1.55
C THR A 10 9.21 0.40 1.91
N PRO A 11 8.15 0.06 2.67
CA PRO A 11 7.18 1.06 3.06
C PRO A 11 7.85 2.12 3.93
N ARG A 12 7.44 3.39 3.76
CA ARG A 12 7.95 4.52 4.53
C ARG A 12 6.79 5.42 4.93
N ILE A 13 6.78 5.84 6.20
CA ILE A 13 5.83 6.84 6.70
C ILE A 13 5.96 8.12 5.86
N GLY A 14 4.82 8.66 5.43
CA GLY A 14 4.71 9.83 4.55
C GLY A 14 4.82 9.51 3.06
N ALA A 15 5.13 8.27 2.67
CA ALA A 15 5.17 7.88 1.26
C ALA A 15 3.77 7.70 0.69
N SER A 16 3.61 8.11 -0.57
CA SER A 16 2.42 7.83 -1.37
C SER A 16 2.39 6.35 -1.75
N VAL A 17 1.21 5.75 -1.61
CA VAL A 17 0.94 4.36 -1.97
C VAL A 17 -0.35 4.26 -2.77
N MET A 18 -0.44 3.27 -3.64
CA MET A 18 -1.71 2.79 -4.15
C MET A 18 -2.27 1.77 -3.17
N VAL A 19 -3.59 1.77 -2.99
CA VAL A 19 -4.30 0.88 -2.08
C VAL A 19 -5.49 0.24 -2.78
N ARG A 20 -5.55 -1.09 -2.73
CA ARG A 20 -6.71 -1.90 -3.09
C ARG A 20 -7.28 -2.51 -1.82
N VAL A 21 -8.59 -2.37 -1.63
CA VAL A 21 -9.34 -2.92 -0.50
C VAL A 21 -10.80 -3.16 -0.92
N PRO A 22 -11.53 -4.10 -0.31
CA PRO A 22 -12.84 -4.55 -0.81
C PRO A 22 -13.94 -3.48 -0.88
N PHE A 23 -13.84 -2.41 -0.12
CA PHE A 23 -14.86 -1.35 -0.05
C PHE A 23 -14.63 -0.23 -1.07
N PHE A 24 -13.52 -0.23 -1.81
CA PHE A 24 -13.28 0.67 -2.94
C PHE A 24 -13.47 -0.08 -4.27
N ALA A 25 -14.21 0.52 -5.20
CA ALA A 25 -14.45 -0.09 -6.51
C ALA A 25 -13.20 -0.19 -7.38
N LYS A 26 -12.21 0.69 -7.13
CA LYS A 26 -10.92 0.74 -7.82
C LYS A 26 -9.82 1.05 -6.79
N PRO A 27 -8.56 0.69 -7.06
CA PRO A 27 -7.44 1.16 -6.25
C PRO A 27 -7.44 2.69 -6.15
N THR A 28 -7.01 3.20 -5.02
CA THR A 28 -6.92 4.64 -4.74
C THR A 28 -5.56 5.00 -4.16
N VAL A 29 -5.20 6.29 -4.22
CA VAL A 29 -3.99 6.79 -3.60
C VAL A 29 -4.20 6.94 -2.09
N GLY A 30 -3.13 6.74 -1.32
CA GLY A 30 -3.08 6.99 0.10
C GLY A 30 -1.69 7.42 0.53
N ILE A 31 -1.57 7.82 1.80
CA ILE A 31 -0.30 8.10 2.46
C ILE A 31 -0.09 7.05 3.54
N CYS A 32 1.07 6.39 3.55
CA CYS A 32 1.49 5.52 4.65
C CYS A 32 1.66 6.35 5.92
N VAL A 33 0.91 6.05 6.98
CA VAL A 33 0.93 6.78 8.26
C VAL A 33 1.53 5.96 9.41
N ALA A 34 1.64 4.64 9.25
CA ALA A 34 2.39 3.76 10.16
C ALA A 34 2.91 2.54 9.39
N VAL A 35 3.99 1.94 9.89
CA VAL A 35 4.54 0.67 9.40
C VAL A 35 4.55 -0.31 10.59
N PHE A 36 4.03 -1.51 10.36
CA PHE A 36 4.05 -2.61 11.33
C PHE A 36 5.03 -3.66 10.84
N ASP A 37 6.06 -3.92 11.64
CA ASP A 37 7.10 -4.93 11.35
C ASP A 37 6.56 -6.35 11.65
N GLU A 38 5.49 -6.72 10.95
CA GLU A 38 4.90 -8.07 10.94
C GLU A 38 5.33 -8.83 9.67
N ASP A 39 5.11 -10.15 9.64
CA ASP A 39 5.31 -10.97 8.43
C ASP A 39 3.94 -11.54 7.98
N PRO A 40 3.33 -10.99 6.90
CA PRO A 40 3.86 -9.97 5.99
C PRO A 40 3.86 -8.56 6.58
N VAL A 41 4.71 -7.67 6.05
CA VAL A 41 4.73 -6.26 6.47
C VAL A 41 3.39 -5.60 6.18
N GLU A 42 2.81 -4.97 7.19
CA GLU A 42 1.57 -4.21 7.05
C GLU A 42 1.82 -2.71 7.28
N ILE A 43 0.97 -1.89 6.68
CA ILE A 43 0.99 -0.44 6.88
C ILE A 43 -0.39 0.09 7.24
N ALA A 44 -0.41 1.16 8.02
CA ALA A 44 -1.60 2.00 8.13
C ALA A 44 -1.59 3.03 7.01
N VAL A 45 -2.74 3.28 6.36
CA VAL A 45 -2.85 4.21 5.23
C VAL A 45 -3.99 5.19 5.46
N GLN A 46 -3.72 6.49 5.32
CA GLN A 46 -4.77 7.48 5.09
C GLN A 46 -5.11 7.45 3.59
N ALA A 47 -6.26 6.88 3.23
CA ALA A 47 -6.70 6.72 1.84
C ALA A 47 -7.56 7.89 1.37
N PHE A 48 -7.50 8.20 0.06
CA PHE A 48 -8.21 9.29 -0.61
C PHE A 48 -9.08 8.80 -1.79
N PRO A 49 -10.10 7.97 -1.53
CA PRO A 49 -11.01 7.51 -2.58
C PRO A 49 -11.72 8.68 -3.27
N LEU A 50 -11.74 8.68 -4.61
CA LEU A 50 -12.44 9.72 -5.37
C LEU A 50 -13.96 9.66 -5.11
N GLY A 51 -14.57 10.82 -4.85
CA GLY A 51 -16.01 10.93 -4.61
C GLY A 51 -16.49 10.38 -3.26
N ARG A 52 -15.58 10.14 -2.31
CA ARG A 52 -15.86 9.73 -0.94
C ARG A 52 -14.95 10.47 0.02
N ASP A 53 -15.31 10.47 1.30
CA ASP A 53 -14.46 11.00 2.34
C ASP A 53 -13.18 10.17 2.50
N SER A 54 -12.11 10.84 2.95
CA SER A 54 -10.86 10.18 3.29
C SER A 54 -11.08 9.21 4.45
N LEU A 55 -10.47 8.02 4.37
CA LEU A 55 -10.64 6.97 5.37
C LEU A 55 -9.30 6.38 5.80
N GLN A 56 -9.16 6.13 7.10
CA GLN A 56 -7.96 5.51 7.65
C GLN A 56 -8.08 3.99 7.62
N LEU A 57 -7.05 3.34 7.07
CA LEU A 57 -6.91 1.89 6.97
C LEU A 57 -5.85 1.47 7.98
N PRO A 58 -6.21 0.76 9.06
CA PRO A 58 -5.29 0.50 10.16
C PRO A 58 -4.24 -0.56 9.83
N ALA A 59 -4.53 -1.49 8.91
CA ALA A 59 -3.66 -2.59 8.54
C ALA A 59 -3.93 -3.01 7.10
N VAL A 60 -2.95 -2.80 6.22
CA VAL A 60 -2.98 -3.22 4.81
C VAL A 60 -1.64 -3.87 4.47
N PRO A 61 -1.61 -5.10 3.94
CA PRO A 61 -0.38 -5.75 3.52
C PRO A 61 0.35 -4.93 2.45
N PHE A 62 1.65 -4.71 2.63
CA PHE A 62 2.48 -3.97 1.70
C PHE A 62 3.20 -4.91 0.74
N PHE A 63 3.17 -4.56 -0.55
CA PHE A 63 3.84 -5.26 -1.63
C PHE A 63 4.84 -4.33 -2.32
N ALA A 64 5.96 -4.88 -2.78
CA ALA A 64 6.99 -4.10 -3.47
C ALA A 64 6.53 -3.55 -4.84
N SER A 65 5.46 -4.11 -5.40
CA SER A 65 4.81 -3.72 -6.66
C SER A 65 3.33 -4.09 -6.61
N GLU A 66 2.54 -3.65 -7.60
CA GLU A 66 1.14 -4.06 -7.70
C GLU A 66 1.01 -5.59 -7.70
N PRO A 67 0.20 -6.18 -6.80
CA PRO A 67 -0.04 -7.61 -6.78
C PRO A 67 -1.19 -8.00 -7.72
N ASP A 68 -1.29 -9.32 -7.98
CA ASP A 68 -2.32 -9.91 -8.84
C ASP A 68 -3.73 -9.45 -8.48
N ALA A 69 -4.60 -9.38 -9.49
CA ALA A 69 -6.00 -8.94 -9.33
C ALA A 69 -6.80 -9.77 -8.31
N GLY A 70 -6.37 -11.00 -8.02
CA GLY A 70 -6.97 -11.87 -6.99
C GLY A 70 -6.69 -11.42 -5.55
N VAL A 71 -5.66 -10.60 -5.32
CA VAL A 71 -5.35 -10.05 -3.99
C VAL A 71 -6.33 -8.92 -3.67
N ARG A 72 -7.18 -9.15 -2.66
CA ARG A 72 -8.29 -8.26 -2.30
C ARG A 72 -7.86 -7.02 -1.50
N SER A 73 -6.82 -7.16 -0.69
CA SER A 73 -6.27 -6.09 0.15
C SER A 73 -4.77 -5.99 -0.08
N ALA A 74 -4.30 -4.83 -0.55
CA ALA A 74 -2.90 -4.60 -0.82
C ALA A 74 -2.58 -3.10 -0.87
N ALA A 75 -1.38 -2.75 -0.44
CA ALA A 75 -0.77 -1.46 -0.71
C ALA A 75 0.57 -1.65 -1.43
N TRP A 76 0.91 -0.75 -2.35
CA TRP A 76 2.18 -0.75 -3.07
C TRP A 76 2.60 0.68 -3.42
N PRO A 77 3.86 0.95 -3.81
CA PRO A 77 4.29 2.30 -4.19
C PRO A 77 3.42 2.89 -5.30
N ALA A 78 3.04 4.17 -5.16
CA ALA A 78 2.31 4.93 -6.18
C ALA A 78 3.21 5.40 -7.34
#